data_AF-A0A533Q8L1-F1
#
_entry.id   AF-A0A533Q8L1-F1
#
_cell.length_a   1.000
_cell.length_b   1.000
_cell.length_c   1.000
_cell.angle_alpha   90.00
_cell.angle_beta   90.00
_cell.angle_gamma   90.00
#
_symmetry.space_group_name_H-M   'P 1'
#
loop_
_entity.id
_entity.type
_entity.pdbx_description
1 polymer ?
#
loop_
_entity_poly.entity_id
_entity_poly.type
_entity_poly.pdbx_seq_one_letter_code
_entity_poly.pdbx_strand_id
1 'polypeptide(L)'
;MFELVIGEVDVILGKLDEETEFEDLIIDAWTKSANTAQFENEIDVLGENLLAAKQKYFTLKDTEDKIFGDQFTTAVAEESQPEEESK
;
A
#
# COMPACT_ATOMS: atom_id res chain seq x y z
N MET A 1 -1.54 15.06 13.08
CA MET A 1 -0.27 14.62 12.45
C MET A 1 -0.66 13.64 11.36
N PHE A 2 -0.73 14.09 10.11
CA PHE A 2 -0.94 13.23 8.95
C PHE A 2 -0.09 13.81 7.83
N GLU A 3 1.17 13.40 7.78
CA GLU A 3 1.97 13.53 6.58
C GLU A 3 1.79 12.20 5.84
N LEU A 4 0.76 12.14 4.99
CA LEU A 4 0.71 11.15 3.93
C LEU A 4 1.49 11.77 2.78
N VAL A 5 2.73 11.34 2.61
CA VAL A 5 3.58 11.77 1.50
C VAL A 5 2.90 11.28 0.23
N ILE A 6 2.56 12.20 -0.66
CA ILE A 6 1.72 12.00 -1.85
C ILE A 6 2.16 10.77 -2.69
N GLY A 7 3.44 10.38 -2.65
CA GLY A 7 3.97 9.19 -3.35
C GLY A 7 3.66 7.82 -2.74
N GLU A 8 3.21 7.69 -1.49
CA GLU A 8 2.80 6.38 -0.92
C GLU A 8 1.34 6.05 -1.23
N VAL A 9 0.54 7.05 -1.62
CA VAL A 9 -0.89 6.86 -1.94
C VAL A 9 -1.02 6.04 -3.22
N ASP A 10 -0.16 6.27 -4.22
CA ASP A 10 -0.14 5.49 -5.46
C ASP A 10 0.20 4.02 -5.24
N VAL A 11 0.94 3.64 -4.19
CA VAL A 11 1.19 2.23 -3.87
C VAL A 11 -0.08 1.56 -3.31
N ILE A 12 -0.89 2.32 -2.56
CA ILE A 12 -2.18 1.86 -2.04
C ILE A 12 -3.25 1.86 -3.15
N LEU A 13 -3.21 2.85 -4.04
CA LEU A 13 -4.14 3.06 -5.15
C LEU A 13 -3.82 2.24 -6.40
N GLY A 14 -2.57 1.90 -6.65
CA GLY A 14 -2.15 1.03 -7.76
C GLY A 14 -2.70 -0.39 -7.64
N LYS A 15 -3.35 -0.75 -6.53
CA LYS A 15 -4.15 -1.98 -6.38
C LYS A 15 -5.66 -1.80 -6.59
N LEU A 16 -6.16 -0.58 -6.70
CA LEU A 16 -7.56 -0.29 -7.02
C LEU A 16 -7.79 -0.32 -8.55
N ASP A 17 -6.86 0.23 -9.32
CA ASP A 17 -6.81 0.12 -10.78
C ASP A 17 -5.35 0.36 -11.23
N GLU A 18 -4.68 -0.64 -11.80
CA GLU A 18 -3.23 -0.61 -12.09
C GLU A 18 -2.81 0.48 -13.09
N GLU A 19 -3.77 1.16 -13.75
CA GLU A 19 -3.53 2.15 -14.80
C GLU A 19 -4.00 3.59 -14.46
N THR A 20 -4.59 3.85 -13.29
CA THR A 20 -5.16 5.19 -12.99
C THR A 20 -4.42 5.89 -11.84
N GLU A 21 -3.83 7.05 -12.13
CA GLU A 21 -3.14 7.89 -11.13
C GLU A 21 -4.17 8.63 -10.24
N PHE A 22 -3.80 8.95 -9.00
CA PHE A 22 -4.68 9.68 -8.09
C PHE A 22 -5.17 11.01 -8.67
N GLU A 23 -4.28 11.72 -9.36
CA GLU A 23 -4.53 13.03 -9.95
C GLU A 23 -5.61 12.94 -11.05
N ASP A 24 -5.60 11.86 -11.84
CA ASP A 24 -6.64 11.58 -12.83
C ASP A 24 -8.00 11.35 -12.19
N LEU A 25 -8.06 10.65 -11.05
CA LEU A 25 -9.30 10.42 -10.30
C LEU A 25 -9.92 11.75 -9.81
N ILE A 26 -9.08 12.67 -9.32
CA ILE A 26 -9.54 13.99 -8.86
C ILE A 26 -10.04 14.83 -10.04
N ILE A 27 -9.29 14.85 -11.16
CA ILE A 27 -9.68 15.58 -12.37
C ILE A 27 -10.98 15.02 -12.95
N ASP A 28 -11.14 13.71 -12.97
CA ASP A 28 -12.34 13.04 -13.48
C ASP A 28 -13.56 13.32 -12.59
N ALA A 29 -13.39 13.23 -11.25
CA ALA A 29 -14.43 13.61 -10.29
C ALA A 29 -14.85 15.07 -10.46
N TRP A 30 -13.90 15.98 -10.67
CA TRP A 30 -14.20 17.39 -10.93
C TRP A 30 -14.94 17.58 -12.26
N THR A 31 -14.48 16.93 -13.33
CA THR A 31 -15.03 17.09 -14.68
C THR A 31 -16.45 16.53 -14.80
N LYS A 32 -16.77 15.47 -14.03
CA LYS A 32 -18.09 14.85 -13.99
C LYS A 32 -19.08 15.57 -13.07
N SER A 33 -18.60 16.41 -12.17
CA SER A 33 -19.43 17.10 -11.20
C SER A 33 -20.13 18.33 -11.79
N ALA A 34 -21.45 18.37 -11.69
CA ALA A 34 -22.26 19.50 -12.15
C ALA A 34 -22.18 20.72 -11.22
N ASN A 35 -21.77 20.51 -9.97
CA ASN A 35 -21.62 21.57 -8.96
C ASN A 35 -20.69 21.11 -7.83
N THR A 36 -20.32 22.05 -6.97
CA THR A 36 -19.40 21.81 -5.85
C THR A 36 -19.92 20.78 -4.85
N ALA A 37 -21.22 20.71 -4.56
CA ALA A 37 -21.75 19.72 -3.62
C ALA A 37 -21.65 18.29 -4.17
N GLN A 38 -21.80 18.11 -5.48
CA GLN A 38 -21.58 16.83 -6.13
C GLN A 38 -20.09 16.45 -6.10
N PHE A 39 -19.21 17.41 -6.35
CA PHE A 39 -17.77 17.18 -6.26
C PHE A 39 -17.33 16.80 -4.84
N GLU A 40 -17.82 17.49 -3.81
CA GLU A 40 -17.57 17.14 -2.41
C GLU A 40 -18.00 15.71 -2.10
N ASN A 41 -19.18 15.29 -2.60
CA ASN A 41 -19.65 13.92 -2.41
C ASN A 41 -18.75 12.88 -3.10
N GLU A 42 -18.31 13.14 -4.34
CA GLU A 42 -17.39 12.25 -5.06
C GLU A 42 -16.03 12.14 -4.35
N ILE A 43 -15.52 13.25 -3.80
CA ILE A 43 -14.28 13.27 -3.01
C ILE A 43 -14.42 12.48 -1.70
N ASP A 44 -15.56 12.59 -1.01
CA ASP A 44 -15.84 11.81 0.19
C ASP A 44 -15.85 10.31 -0.12
N VAL A 45 -16.51 9.91 -1.22
CA VAL A 45 -16.53 8.51 -1.69
C VAL A 45 -15.13 8.02 -2.03
N LEU A 46 -14.34 8.83 -2.72
CA LEU A 46 -12.94 8.51 -3.01
C LEU A 46 -12.15 8.30 -1.72
N GLY A 47 -12.31 9.17 -0.72
CA GLY A 47 -11.68 9.04 0.59
C GLY A 47 -12.00 7.74 1.31
N GLU A 48 -13.27 7.32 1.32
CA GLU A 48 -13.70 6.04 1.90
C GLU A 48 -13.07 4.84 1.16
N ASN A 49 -12.97 4.90 -0.17
CA ASN A 49 -12.33 3.87 -0.97
C ASN A 49 -10.82 3.76 -0.66
N LEU A 50 -10.11 4.89 -0.51
CA LEU A 50 -8.71 4.90 -0.07
C LEU A 50 -8.55 4.28 1.31
N LEU A 51 -9.43 4.61 2.26
CA LEU A 51 -9.38 4.06 3.61
C LEU A 51 -9.57 2.53 3.61
N ALA A 52 -10.51 2.04 2.80
CA ALA A 52 -10.74 0.61 2.63
C ALA A 52 -9.54 -0.11 2.01
N ALA A 53 -8.91 0.48 0.98
CA ALA A 53 -7.71 -0.08 0.35
C ALA A 53 -6.52 -0.09 1.32
N LYS A 54 -6.34 0.98 2.09
CA LYS A 54 -5.33 1.05 3.16
C LYS A 54 -5.51 -0.09 4.18
N GLN A 55 -6.73 -0.33 4.64
CA GLN A 55 -7.01 -1.43 5.58
C GLN A 55 -6.68 -2.80 4.98
N LYS A 56 -7.03 -3.03 3.71
CA LYS A 56 -6.67 -4.27 3.00
C LYS A 56 -5.17 -4.44 2.89
N TYR A 57 -4.43 -3.38 2.58
CA TYR A 57 -2.97 -3.39 2.52
C TYR A 57 -2.35 -3.80 3.87
N PHE A 58 -2.77 -3.16 4.96
CA PHE A 58 -2.29 -3.54 6.29
C PHE A 58 -2.65 -4.97 6.67
N THR A 59 -3.87 -5.43 6.32
CA THR A 59 -4.28 -6.80 6.60
C THR A 59 -3.43 -7.83 5.83
N LEU A 60 -3.13 -7.54 4.56
CA LEU A 60 -2.26 -8.37 3.73
C LEU A 60 -0.84 -8.40 4.29
N LYS A 61 -0.28 -7.23 4.62
CA LYS A 61 1.05 -7.12 5.21
C LYS A 61 1.16 -7.86 6.55
N ASP A 62 0.18 -7.69 7.44
CA ASP A 62 0.12 -8.43 8.71
C ASP A 62 0.02 -9.95 8.49
N THR A 63 -0.65 -10.38 7.42
CA THR A 63 -0.77 -11.80 7.06
C THR A 63 0.55 -12.34 6.51
N GLU A 64 1.22 -11.58 5.65
CA GLU A 64 2.57 -11.89 5.16
C GLU A 64 3.57 -11.97 6.32
N ASP A 65 3.57 -11.01 7.24
CA ASP A 65 4.44 -11.01 8.42
C ASP A 65 4.16 -12.23 9.33
N LYS A 66 2.91 -12.67 9.46
CA LYS A 66 2.57 -13.89 10.22
C LYS A 66 3.00 -15.18 9.53
N ILE A 67 2.92 -15.24 8.21
CA ILE A 67 3.27 -16.44 7.43
C ILE A 67 4.80 -16.56 7.27
N PHE A 68 5.48 -15.43 7.07
CA PHE A 68 6.90 -15.39 6.71
C PHE A 68 7.82 -14.85 7.80
N GLY A 69 7.31 -14.18 8.82
CA GLY A 69 8.11 -13.59 9.90
C GLY A 69 8.94 -14.60 10.69
N ASP A 70 8.49 -15.86 10.78
CA ASP A 70 9.24 -16.96 11.41
C ASP A 70 10.21 -17.69 10.46
N GLN A 71 10.07 -17.53 9.15
CA GLN A 71 10.83 -18.31 8.16
C GLN A 71 12.14 -17.64 7.73
N PHE A 72 12.28 -16.32 7.91
CA PHE A 72 13.51 -15.59 7.58
C PHE A 72 14.61 -15.64 8.65
N THR A 73 14.32 -16.14 9.85
CA THR A 73 15.34 -16.30 10.92
C THR A 73 16.16 -17.59 10.78
N THR A 74 15.70 -18.56 10.00
CA THR A 74 16.37 -19.86 9.85
C THR A 74 17.39 -19.87 8.70
N ALA A 75 17.19 -19.09 7.64
CA ALA A 75 18.06 -19.13 6.45
C ALA A 75 19.45 -18.46 6.64
N VAL A 76 19.66 -17.70 7.71
CA VAL A 76 20.95 -17.02 7.98
C VAL A 76 21.86 -17.84 8.91
N ALA A 77 21.33 -18.90 9.53
CA ALA A 77 22.08 -19.69 10.52
C ALA A 77 22.95 -20.81 9.92
N GLU A 78 22.82 -21.14 8.62
CA GLU A 78 23.54 -22.27 8.01
C GLU A 78 24.79 -21.90 7.19
N GLU A 79 25.14 -20.62 7.01
CA GLU A 79 26.35 -20.22 6.23
C GLU A 79 27.59 -19.91 7.07
N SER A 80 27.63 -20.25 8.36
CA SER A 80 28.84 -20.12 9.19
C SER A 80 29.50 -21.48 9.45
N GLN A 81 29.96 -22.17 8.40
CA GLN A 81 31.02 -23.17 8.56
C GLN A 81 32.37 -22.44 8.58
N PRO A 82 33.12 -22.42 9.70
CA PRO A 82 34.53 -22.10 9.61
C PRO A 82 35.25 -23.32 9.02
N GLU A 83 35.82 -23.13 7.84
CA GLU A 83 37.04 -23.85 7.46
C GLU A 83 38.08 -23.63 8.58
N GLU A 84 38.52 -24.69 9.25
CA GLU A 84 39.84 -24.67 9.89
C GLU A 84 40.52 -26.03 9.70
N GLU A 85 41.50 -25.98 8.81
CA GLU A 85 42.55 -26.97 8.60
C GLU A 85 43.31 -27.33 9.88
N SER A 86 43.89 -28.52 9.86
CA SER A 86 45.16 -28.88 10.50
C SER A 86 45.16 -29.29 11.98
N LYS A 87 45.17 -30.60 12.23
CA LYS A 87 46.36 -31.29 12.79
C LYS A 87 46.36 -32.79 12.53
#